data_AF-A0A7S1YBL3-F1
#
_entry.id   AF-A0A7S1YBL3-F1
#
_cell.length_a   1.000
_cell.length_b   1.000
_cell.length_c   1.000
_cell.angle_alpha   90.00
_cell.angle_beta   90.00
_cell.angle_gamma   90.00
#
_symmetry.space_group_name_H-M   'P 1'
#
loop_
_entity.id
_entity.type
_entity.pdbx_description
1 polymer ?
#
loop_
_entity_poly.entity_id
_entity_poly.type
_entity_poly.pdbx_seq_one_letter_code
_entity_poly.pdbx_strand_id
1 'polypeptide(L)'
;MTSVSQIVPDLSSCYLVPPSWQAWRLALAVHLTQSIVGFGVVGFVLFKTLSKKPQPGSRSRSTRTTLFVGTFFAVTLCAAVPICIILLSTRQSSTAEKINWMVPFLLSVFGNCVFFKALTVALGNYPEGADRDLKTWMLWFSSLPEPVFVKGNLQPAPKVLPILLMSIVKTAVCGILVSILRVEQHPFQTTWSSTDGDDVFLDSTLFLLDSLLHLWWLFIFCSFCMDVGVALVAVQGFAAEEPYSRPLLMSRSYKECWGVRWNRPYHQFFKRTVYLPARRAGYDKVLASIFAFVVSGMVHEYNFFVHNYSAYMPGQALLFFLVAGILMVLEGSVHSLLFGKNCARATAVVERIPSFVICFCLILPVLPFYEHFFFYTWLKAGMIEDVSRMLPHVQCSS
;
A
#
# COMPACT_ATOMS: atom_id res chain seq x y z
N MET A 1 -31.56 -7.80 -19.84
CA MET A 1 -31.06 -9.01 -19.17
C MET A 1 -30.31 -9.87 -20.18
N THR A 2 -28.98 -9.79 -20.19
CA THR A 2 -28.15 -10.84 -20.79
C THR A 2 -28.34 -12.11 -19.97
N SER A 3 -28.74 -13.22 -20.59
CA SER A 3 -28.97 -14.48 -19.86
C SER A 3 -27.66 -14.92 -19.19
N VAL A 4 -27.74 -15.50 -17.99
CA VAL A 4 -26.56 -16.03 -17.24
C VAL A 4 -25.68 -16.95 -18.10
N SER A 5 -26.25 -17.58 -19.13
CA SER A 5 -25.54 -18.37 -20.13
C SER A 5 -24.53 -17.60 -21.00
N GLN A 6 -24.56 -16.25 -21.01
CA GLN A 6 -23.55 -15.41 -21.69
C GLN A 6 -22.35 -15.05 -20.79
N ILE A 7 -22.36 -15.45 -19.51
CA ILE A 7 -21.33 -15.05 -18.53
C ILE A 7 -20.15 -16.03 -18.52
N VAL A 8 -20.34 -17.28 -18.94
CA VAL A 8 -19.26 -18.28 -18.96
C VAL A 8 -18.52 -18.17 -20.31
N PRO A 9 -17.25 -17.74 -20.34
CA PRO A 9 -16.49 -17.72 -21.58
C PRO A 9 -16.32 -19.15 -22.13
N ASP A 10 -16.29 -19.28 -23.46
CA ASP A 10 -15.93 -20.54 -24.09
C ASP A 10 -14.49 -20.90 -23.72
N LEU A 11 -14.33 -21.87 -22.82
CA LEU A 11 -13.02 -22.29 -22.33
C LEU A 11 -12.10 -22.81 -23.44
N SER A 12 -12.66 -23.23 -24.58
CA SER A 12 -11.87 -23.65 -25.74
C SER A 12 -11.15 -22.49 -26.45
N SER A 13 -11.59 -21.26 -26.20
CA SER A 13 -11.00 -20.03 -26.74
C SER A 13 -9.94 -19.40 -25.82
N CYS A 14 -9.71 -20.01 -24.65
CA CYS A 14 -8.78 -19.51 -23.64
C CYS A 14 -7.35 -20.02 -23.84
N TYR A 15 -6.38 -19.13 -23.71
CA TYR A 15 -4.95 -19.45 -23.78
C TYR A 15 -4.15 -18.78 -22.66
N LEU A 16 -3.04 -19.40 -22.27
CA LEU A 16 -2.11 -18.84 -21.29
C LEU A 16 -1.26 -17.75 -21.94
N VAL A 17 -1.33 -16.54 -21.39
CA VAL A 17 -0.51 -15.40 -21.75
C VAL A 17 0.71 -15.35 -20.82
N PRO A 18 1.95 -15.47 -21.35
CA PRO A 18 3.15 -15.33 -20.54
C PRO A 18 3.36 -13.85 -20.12
N PRO A 19 4.09 -13.59 -19.03
CA PRO A 19 4.42 -12.22 -18.65
C PRO A 19 5.26 -11.53 -19.73
N SER A 20 4.94 -10.28 -20.02
CA SER A 20 5.70 -9.42 -20.93
C SER A 20 7.04 -9.03 -20.32
N TRP A 21 8.12 -9.45 -20.98
CA TRP A 21 9.47 -9.05 -20.61
C TRP A 21 9.65 -7.52 -20.67
N GLN A 22 8.95 -6.84 -21.59
CA GLN A 22 9.03 -5.39 -21.71
C GLN A 22 8.45 -4.69 -20.48
N ALA A 23 7.31 -5.17 -19.97
CA ALA A 23 6.69 -4.63 -18.75
C ALA A 23 7.61 -4.79 -17.54
N TRP A 24 8.21 -5.97 -17.37
CA TRP A 24 9.19 -6.23 -16.30
C TRP A 24 10.45 -5.38 -16.42
N ARG A 25 11.01 -5.25 -17.62
CA ARG A 25 12.18 -4.41 -17.88
C ARG A 25 11.90 -2.95 -17.51
N LEU A 26 10.71 -2.45 -17.87
CA LEU A 26 10.29 -1.09 -17.57
C LEU A 26 10.11 -0.89 -16.05
N ALA A 27 9.42 -1.80 -15.38
CA ALA A 27 9.28 -1.76 -13.92
C ALA A 27 10.65 -1.76 -13.22
N LEU A 28 11.55 -2.66 -13.62
CA LEU A 28 12.90 -2.75 -13.08
C LEU A 28 13.72 -1.47 -13.34
N ALA A 29 13.61 -0.88 -14.52
CA ALA A 29 14.30 0.37 -14.86
C ALA A 29 13.83 1.54 -13.98
N VAL A 30 12.51 1.64 -13.75
CA VAL A 30 11.93 2.65 -12.84
C VAL A 30 12.45 2.45 -11.43
N HIS A 31 12.35 1.22 -10.91
CA HIS A 31 12.87 0.88 -9.57
C HIS A 31 14.35 1.21 -9.44
N LEU A 32 15.19 0.78 -10.38
CA LEU A 32 16.63 1.02 -10.35
C LEU A 32 16.95 2.51 -10.34
N THR A 33 16.26 3.29 -11.19
CA THR A 33 16.43 4.74 -11.26
C THR A 33 16.09 5.40 -9.93
N GLN A 34 14.97 5.01 -9.32
CA GLN A 34 14.56 5.53 -8.02
C GLN A 34 15.48 5.09 -6.88
N SER A 35 16.02 3.88 -6.95
CA SER A 35 16.99 3.39 -5.98
C SER A 35 18.31 4.15 -6.06
N ILE A 36 18.81 4.46 -7.25
CA ILE A 36 20.05 5.21 -7.44
C ILE A 36 19.85 6.68 -7.05
N VAL A 37 18.85 7.34 -7.65
CA VAL A 37 18.64 8.79 -7.48
C VAL A 37 17.99 9.09 -6.14
N GLY A 38 16.87 8.44 -5.84
CA GLY A 38 16.11 8.67 -4.62
C GLY A 38 16.85 8.15 -3.40
N PHE A 39 17.09 6.85 -3.32
CA PHE A 39 17.71 6.29 -2.11
C PHE A 39 19.20 6.55 -2.02
N GLY A 40 19.95 6.37 -3.12
CA GLY A 40 21.40 6.57 -3.19
C GLY A 40 21.84 7.99 -2.83
N VAL A 41 21.45 8.96 -3.66
CA VAL A 41 21.91 10.35 -3.52
C VAL A 41 21.33 11.00 -2.26
N VAL A 42 20.01 10.95 -2.06
CA VAL A 42 19.36 11.61 -0.91
C VAL A 42 19.77 10.95 0.40
N GLY A 43 19.78 9.61 0.44
CA GLY A 43 20.22 8.86 1.62
C GLY A 43 21.64 9.22 2.02
N PHE A 44 22.57 9.30 1.06
CA PHE A 44 23.96 9.68 1.35
C PHE A 44 24.09 11.11 1.89
N VAL A 45 23.40 12.09 1.28
CA VAL A 45 23.45 13.48 1.73
C VAL A 45 22.88 13.63 3.15
N LEU A 46 21.77 12.95 3.45
CA LEU A 46 21.18 12.95 4.79
C LEU A 46 22.11 12.30 5.81
N PHE A 47 22.75 11.17 5.49
CA PHE A 47 23.75 10.54 6.35
C PHE A 47 24.90 11.49 6.68
N LYS A 48 25.49 12.11 5.64
CA LYS A 48 26.59 13.08 5.82
C LYS A 48 26.19 14.28 6.67
N THR A 49 24.93 14.69 6.62
CA THR A 49 24.40 15.78 7.45
C THR A 49 24.31 15.34 8.91
N LEU A 50 23.83 14.12 9.18
CA LEU A 50 23.72 13.54 10.52
C LEU A 50 25.07 13.22 11.17
N SER A 51 26.04 12.68 10.40
CA SER A 51 27.34 12.26 10.93
C SER A 51 28.21 13.42 11.42
N LYS A 52 27.87 14.67 11.10
CA LYS A 52 28.57 15.84 11.64
C LYS A 52 28.26 15.95 13.13
N LYS A 53 29.14 15.39 13.96
CA LYS A 53 29.04 15.43 15.43
C LYS A 53 28.71 16.87 15.88
N PRO A 54 27.60 17.09 16.59
CA PRO A 54 27.34 18.41 17.15
C PRO A 54 28.47 18.71 18.14
N GLN A 55 29.11 19.88 18.00
CA GLN A 55 30.04 20.34 19.01
C GLN A 55 29.30 20.44 20.36
N PRO A 56 29.93 20.06 21.49
CA PRO A 56 29.33 20.19 22.80
C PRO A 56 28.83 21.63 23.01
N GLY A 57 27.53 21.78 23.32
CA GLY A 57 26.84 23.07 23.43
C GLY A 57 26.02 23.51 22.22
N SER A 58 26.15 22.85 21.06
CA SER A 58 25.50 23.27 19.79
C SER A 58 24.25 22.49 19.37
N ARG A 59 23.60 21.74 20.29
CA ARG A 59 22.46 20.84 19.99
C ARG A 59 21.38 21.48 19.10
N SER A 60 21.14 22.79 19.23
CA SER A 60 20.17 23.53 18.42
C SER A 60 20.52 23.60 16.92
N ARG A 61 21.81 23.74 16.55
CA ARG A 61 22.22 24.04 15.16
C ARG A 61 22.20 22.81 14.25
N SER A 62 22.62 21.66 14.76
CA SER A 62 22.60 20.39 14.02
C SER A 62 21.16 19.97 13.69
N THR A 63 20.26 20.04 14.67
CA THR A 63 18.83 19.74 14.49
C THR A 63 18.18 20.62 13.43
N ARG A 64 18.46 21.94 13.41
CA ARG A 64 17.93 22.86 12.38
C ARG A 64 18.44 22.52 10.98
N THR A 65 19.71 22.12 10.86
CA THR A 65 20.30 21.78 9.55
C THR A 65 19.69 20.49 9.01
N THR A 66 19.59 19.44 9.84
CA THR A 66 18.94 18.18 9.46
C THR A 66 17.48 18.38 9.09
N LEU A 67 16.75 19.19 9.87
CA LEU A 67 15.38 19.56 9.56
C LEU A 67 15.28 20.23 8.19
N PHE A 68 16.08 21.28 7.95
CA PHE A 68 16.08 22.00 6.68
C PHE A 68 16.41 21.10 5.48
N VAL A 69 17.51 20.35 5.54
CA VAL A 69 17.94 19.47 4.45
C VAL A 69 16.93 18.35 4.20
N GLY A 70 16.43 17.72 5.26
CA GLY A 70 15.40 16.67 5.15
C GLY A 70 14.10 17.19 4.53
N THR A 71 13.60 18.35 4.99
CA THR A 71 12.41 18.99 4.44
C THR A 71 12.62 19.41 2.98
N PHE A 72 13.79 19.96 2.63
CA PHE A 72 14.11 20.34 1.26
C PHE A 72 14.01 19.15 0.29
N PHE A 73 14.62 18.02 0.64
CA PHE A 73 14.53 16.81 -0.18
C PHE A 73 13.11 16.26 -0.25
N ALA A 74 12.40 16.24 0.88
CA ALA A 74 11.01 15.80 0.91
C ALA A 74 10.16 16.62 -0.08
N VAL A 75 10.20 17.95 0.01
CA VAL A 75 9.42 18.83 -0.88
C VAL A 75 9.84 18.68 -2.35
N THR A 76 11.14 18.64 -2.62
CA THR A 76 11.66 18.53 -3.99
C THR A 76 11.24 17.22 -4.66
N LEU A 77 11.30 16.10 -3.94
CA LEU A 77 10.91 14.79 -4.47
C LEU A 77 9.40 14.67 -4.71
N CYS A 78 8.59 15.26 -3.83
CA CYS A 78 7.15 15.35 -4.01
C CYS A 78 6.79 16.11 -5.31
N ALA A 79 7.51 17.20 -5.61
CA ALA A 79 7.31 17.95 -6.85
C ALA A 79 7.92 17.28 -8.09
N ALA A 80 9.03 16.54 -7.95
CA ALA A 80 9.74 15.96 -9.08
C ALA A 80 8.97 14.84 -9.77
N VAL A 81 8.20 14.02 -9.02
CA VAL A 81 7.48 12.87 -9.58
C VAL A 81 6.43 13.27 -10.64
N PRO A 82 5.51 14.21 -10.37
CA PRO A 82 4.56 14.68 -11.39
C PRO A 82 5.25 15.28 -12.61
N ILE A 83 6.33 16.04 -12.42
CA ILE A 83 7.11 16.63 -13.52
C ILE A 83 7.71 15.54 -14.40
N CYS A 84 8.35 14.52 -13.81
CA CYS A 84 8.88 13.38 -14.54
C CYS A 84 7.80 12.68 -15.37
N ILE A 85 6.58 12.55 -14.84
CA ILE A 85 5.47 11.88 -15.54
C ILE A 85 4.94 12.72 -16.69
N ILE A 86 4.85 14.05 -16.54
CA ILE A 86 4.53 14.96 -17.64
C ILE A 86 5.60 14.85 -18.76
N LEU A 87 6.87 14.78 -18.39
CA LEU A 87 7.97 14.62 -19.36
C LEU A 87 8.00 13.25 -20.04
N LEU A 88 7.62 12.18 -19.33
CA LEU A 88 7.54 10.84 -19.90
C LEU A 88 6.30 10.68 -20.80
N SER A 89 5.14 11.18 -20.37
CA SER A 89 3.88 11.08 -21.12
C SER A 89 3.93 11.83 -22.45
N THR A 90 4.62 12.98 -22.51
CA THR A 90 4.83 13.74 -23.76
C THR A 90 5.70 12.97 -24.77
N ARG A 91 6.67 12.16 -24.30
CA ARG A 91 7.54 11.35 -25.17
C ARG A 91 6.91 10.02 -25.61
N GLN A 92 6.01 9.45 -24.83
CA GLN A 92 5.44 8.12 -25.08
C GLN A 92 4.30 8.11 -26.12
N SER A 93 4.01 9.26 -26.76
CA SER A 93 2.92 9.39 -27.73
C SER A 93 3.11 8.56 -29.01
N SER A 94 4.32 8.09 -29.33
CA SER A 94 4.66 7.45 -30.61
C SER A 94 4.90 5.93 -30.59
N THR A 95 4.86 5.26 -29.44
CA THR A 95 5.11 3.80 -29.34
C THR A 95 3.82 3.03 -29.06
N ALA A 96 3.58 1.94 -29.80
CA ALA A 96 2.34 1.16 -29.80
C ALA A 96 2.00 0.46 -28.46
N GLU A 97 2.93 0.34 -27.51
CA GLU A 97 2.68 -0.21 -26.18
C GLU A 97 2.80 0.87 -25.10
N LYS A 98 1.66 1.45 -24.73
CA LYS A 98 1.58 2.35 -23.57
C LYS A 98 1.25 1.54 -22.31
N ILE A 99 2.20 1.50 -21.37
CA ILE A 99 1.96 1.08 -19.98
C ILE A 99 1.64 2.37 -19.22
N ASN A 100 0.34 2.67 -19.12
CA ASN A 100 -0.15 3.99 -18.69
C ASN A 100 -0.20 4.15 -17.18
N TRP A 101 -0.37 3.06 -16.44
CA TRP A 101 -0.63 3.07 -15.00
C TRP A 101 0.61 2.67 -14.19
N MET A 102 1.28 1.59 -14.58
CA MET A 102 2.34 0.98 -13.76
C MET A 102 3.54 1.91 -13.52
N VAL A 103 4.02 2.60 -14.55
CA VAL A 103 5.19 3.49 -14.41
C VAL A 103 4.89 4.67 -13.48
N PRO A 104 3.81 5.45 -13.69
CA PRO A 104 3.38 6.47 -12.74
C PRO A 104 3.17 5.93 -11.32
N PHE A 105 2.58 4.74 -11.17
CA PHE A 105 2.34 4.11 -9.88
C PHE A 105 3.64 3.83 -9.13
N LEU A 106 4.61 3.17 -9.78
CA LEU A 106 5.92 2.93 -9.19
C LEU A 106 6.61 4.25 -8.84
N LEU A 107 6.56 5.23 -9.76
CA LEU A 107 7.16 6.54 -9.53
C LEU A 107 6.60 7.22 -8.27
N SER A 108 5.28 7.20 -8.09
CA SER A 108 4.62 7.83 -6.95
C SER A 108 4.82 7.07 -5.64
N VAL A 109 4.78 5.74 -5.65
CA VAL A 109 4.97 4.90 -4.46
C VAL A 109 6.38 5.09 -3.90
N PHE A 110 7.42 4.91 -4.70
CA PHE A 110 8.80 5.06 -4.22
C PHE A 110 9.15 6.52 -3.92
N GLY A 111 8.62 7.47 -4.69
CA GLY A 111 8.75 8.89 -4.37
C GLY A 111 8.23 9.21 -2.97
N ASN A 112 7.04 8.69 -2.62
CA ASN A 112 6.49 8.80 -1.28
C ASN A 112 7.35 8.11 -0.21
N CYS A 113 7.92 6.95 -0.53
CA CYS A 113 8.82 6.26 0.41
C CYS A 113 10.04 7.12 0.75
N VAL A 114 10.71 7.69 -0.25
CA VAL A 114 11.85 8.59 -0.02
C VAL A 114 11.40 9.86 0.72
N PHE A 115 10.24 10.42 0.36
CA PHE A 115 9.64 11.56 1.08
C PHE A 115 9.47 11.29 2.57
N PHE A 116 8.82 10.17 2.93
CA PHE A 116 8.57 9.83 4.33
C PHE A 116 9.85 9.44 5.09
N LYS A 117 10.81 8.80 4.44
CA LYS A 117 12.13 8.56 5.03
C LYS A 117 12.84 9.87 5.32
N ALA A 118 12.91 10.79 4.35
CA ALA A 118 13.51 12.11 4.54
C ALA A 118 12.83 12.90 5.67
N LEU A 119 11.50 12.88 5.74
CA LEU A 119 10.75 13.52 6.83
C LEU A 119 11.00 12.84 8.19
N THR A 120 11.09 11.52 8.22
CA THR A 120 11.47 10.76 9.43
C THR A 120 12.86 11.18 9.94
N VAL A 121 13.80 11.40 9.02
CA VAL A 121 15.15 11.92 9.35
C VAL A 121 15.09 13.35 9.86
N ALA A 122 14.34 14.22 9.19
CA ALA A 122 14.15 15.62 9.58
C ALA A 122 13.59 15.75 11.01
N LEU A 123 12.71 14.82 11.40
CA LEU A 123 12.08 14.76 12.72
C LEU A 123 12.88 13.97 13.76
N GLY A 124 14.02 13.36 13.38
CA GLY A 124 14.82 12.52 14.27
C GLY A 124 14.10 11.27 14.78
N ASN A 125 13.17 10.72 14.00
CA ASN A 125 12.32 9.58 14.38
C ASN A 125 12.68 8.27 13.65
N TYR A 126 13.91 8.16 13.11
CA TYR A 126 14.38 6.94 12.45
C TYR A 126 14.72 5.84 13.49
N PRO A 127 14.78 4.55 13.10
CA PRO A 127 15.09 3.46 14.02
C PRO A 127 16.47 3.63 14.69
N GLU A 128 16.54 3.31 15.97
CA GLU A 128 17.82 3.26 16.69
C GLU A 128 18.77 2.29 15.98
N GLY A 129 20.02 2.74 15.77
CA GLY A 129 21.06 1.96 15.08
C GLY A 129 21.09 2.13 13.56
N ALA A 130 20.07 2.73 12.95
CA ALA A 130 20.07 2.99 11.50
C ALA A 130 21.24 3.90 11.08
N ASP A 131 21.65 4.83 11.94
CA ASP A 131 22.71 5.82 11.68
C ASP A 131 24.11 5.40 12.16
N ARG A 132 24.29 4.14 12.60
CA ARG A 132 25.57 3.64 13.12
C ARG A 132 26.72 3.78 12.10
N ASP A 133 26.43 3.43 10.85
CA ASP A 133 27.37 3.43 9.74
C ASP A 133 26.62 3.61 8.41
N LEU A 134 27.35 3.96 7.35
CA LEU A 134 26.73 4.22 6.04
C LEU A 134 26.00 2.99 5.49
N LYS A 135 26.52 1.77 5.72
CA LYS A 135 25.89 0.54 5.20
C LYS A 135 24.51 0.33 5.82
N THR A 136 24.45 0.39 7.15
CA THR A 136 23.22 0.21 7.93
C THR A 136 22.21 1.31 7.60
N TRP A 137 22.71 2.53 7.39
CA TRP A 137 21.89 3.67 6.98
C TRP A 137 21.28 3.46 5.60
N MET A 138 22.10 3.14 4.60
CA MET A 138 21.63 2.93 3.23
C MET A 138 20.66 1.76 3.18
N LEU A 139 20.92 0.68 3.90
CA LEU A 139 20.00 -0.46 4.01
C LEU A 139 18.63 -0.04 4.54
N TRP A 140 18.57 0.72 5.65
CA TRP A 140 17.30 1.21 6.17
C TRP A 140 16.63 2.22 5.24
N PHE A 141 17.38 3.17 4.69
CA PHE A 141 16.85 4.26 3.91
C PHE A 141 16.28 3.76 2.58
N SER A 142 16.95 2.79 1.93
CA SER A 142 16.56 2.25 0.63
C SER A 142 15.54 1.12 0.67
N SER A 143 15.28 0.55 1.84
CA SER A 143 14.38 -0.60 1.97
C SER A 143 13.00 -0.15 2.43
N LEU A 144 11.99 -0.55 1.67
CA LEU A 144 10.60 -0.28 2.00
C LEU A 144 10.09 -1.23 3.10
N PRO A 145 10.17 -2.56 2.96
CA PRO A 145 10.25 -3.43 4.12
C PRO A 145 11.50 -3.05 4.92
N GLU A 146 11.32 -2.41 6.06
CA GLU A 146 12.43 -1.92 6.85
C GLU A 146 13.22 -3.09 7.44
N PRO A 147 14.56 -3.02 7.48
CA PRO A 147 15.33 -4.01 8.23
C PRO A 147 14.97 -3.93 9.73
N VAL A 148 14.97 -5.08 10.40
CA VAL A 148 14.60 -5.19 11.81
C VAL A 148 15.79 -4.81 12.69
N PHE A 149 15.60 -3.79 13.53
CA PHE A 149 16.55 -3.37 14.55
C PHE A 149 16.09 -3.82 15.94
N VAL A 150 16.97 -4.43 16.72
CA VAL A 150 16.75 -4.72 18.15
C VAL A 150 17.92 -4.14 18.92
N LYS A 151 17.64 -3.17 19.81
CA LYS A 151 18.67 -2.45 20.59
C LYS A 151 19.81 -1.92 19.71
N GLY A 152 19.47 -1.27 18.60
CA GLY A 152 20.43 -0.71 17.66
C GLY A 152 21.11 -1.69 16.70
N ASN A 153 20.82 -3.00 16.78
CA ASN A 153 21.47 -4.01 15.97
C ASN A 153 20.53 -4.66 14.95
N LEU A 154 21.00 -4.77 13.71
CA LEU A 154 20.32 -5.51 12.64
C LEU A 154 20.16 -6.98 13.04
N GLN A 155 18.96 -7.52 12.84
CA GLN A 155 18.69 -8.93 13.08
C GLN A 155 19.09 -9.78 11.88
N PRO A 156 19.62 -11.00 12.10
CA PRO A 156 19.98 -11.91 11.01
C PRO A 156 18.74 -12.35 10.23
N ALA A 157 18.89 -12.52 8.92
CA ALA A 157 17.80 -12.96 8.06
C ALA A 157 17.27 -14.35 8.44
N PRO A 158 15.96 -14.59 8.32
CA PRO A 158 15.46 -15.95 8.18
C PRO A 158 15.96 -16.56 6.86
N LYS A 159 15.69 -17.86 6.64
CA LYS A 159 15.99 -18.51 5.36
C LYS A 159 15.25 -17.77 4.23
N VAL A 160 15.97 -17.47 3.14
CA VAL A 160 15.41 -16.76 1.97
C VAL A 160 14.44 -17.63 1.16
N LEU A 161 14.71 -18.94 1.09
CA LEU A 161 13.96 -19.87 0.24
C LEU A 161 12.44 -19.86 0.51
N PRO A 162 11.93 -19.92 1.76
CA PRO A 162 10.50 -19.80 2.04
C PRO A 162 9.85 -18.50 1.53
N ILE A 163 10.57 -17.38 1.56
CA ILE A 163 10.07 -16.07 1.08
C ILE A 163 9.88 -16.12 -0.44
N LEU A 164 10.86 -16.67 -1.15
CA LEU A 164 10.81 -16.83 -2.61
C LEU A 164 9.70 -17.80 -3.03
N LEU A 165 9.56 -18.94 -2.35
CA LEU A 165 8.49 -19.90 -2.62
C LEU A 165 7.11 -19.27 -2.41
N MET A 166 6.92 -18.51 -1.33
CA MET A 166 5.68 -17.80 -1.09
C MET A 166 5.41 -16.72 -2.15
N SER A 167 6.46 -16.04 -2.63
CA SER A 167 6.33 -15.05 -3.72
C SER A 167 5.87 -15.70 -5.02
N ILE A 168 6.37 -16.91 -5.34
CA ILE A 168 5.92 -17.69 -6.51
C ILE A 168 4.45 -18.07 -6.37
N VAL A 169 4.03 -18.56 -5.20
CA VAL A 169 2.62 -18.89 -4.93
C VAL A 169 1.73 -17.66 -5.10
N LYS A 170 2.11 -16.52 -4.51
CA LYS A 170 1.37 -15.25 -4.67
C LYS A 170 1.30 -14.79 -6.11
N THR A 171 2.38 -14.95 -6.88
CA THR A 171 2.42 -14.63 -8.31
C THR A 171 1.40 -15.47 -9.09
N ALA A 172 1.36 -16.79 -8.83
CA ALA A 172 0.40 -17.69 -9.48
C ALA A 172 -1.05 -17.36 -9.10
N VAL A 173 -1.34 -17.13 -7.81
CA VAL A 173 -2.69 -16.75 -7.35
C VAL A 173 -3.11 -15.40 -7.92
N CYS A 174 -2.21 -14.43 -7.96
CA CYS A 174 -2.48 -13.12 -8.56
C CYS A 174 -2.79 -13.26 -10.05
N GLY A 175 -2.05 -14.10 -10.79
CA GLY A 175 -2.33 -14.42 -12.19
C GLY A 175 -3.70 -15.04 -12.43
N ILE A 176 -4.12 -15.97 -11.57
CA ILE A 176 -5.46 -16.57 -11.62
C ILE A 176 -6.53 -15.49 -11.37
N LEU A 177 -6.37 -14.67 -10.35
CA LEU A 177 -7.32 -13.60 -10.03
C LEU A 177 -7.41 -12.57 -11.15
N VAL A 178 -6.28 -12.15 -11.75
CA VAL A 178 -6.28 -11.30 -12.96
C VAL A 178 -7.06 -11.95 -14.10
N SER A 179 -6.92 -13.27 -14.30
CA SER A 179 -7.63 -13.98 -15.35
C SER A 179 -9.15 -13.88 -15.16
N ILE A 180 -9.63 -14.04 -13.92
CA ILE A 180 -11.04 -13.89 -13.55
C ILE A 180 -11.50 -12.44 -13.76
N LEU A 181 -10.76 -11.47 -13.22
CA LEU A 181 -11.08 -10.04 -13.30
C LEU A 181 -11.02 -9.46 -14.72
N ARG A 182 -10.38 -10.15 -15.67
CA ARG A 182 -10.34 -9.75 -17.10
C ARG A 182 -11.51 -10.28 -17.91
N VAL A 183 -12.02 -11.47 -17.58
CA VAL A 183 -13.15 -12.09 -18.30
C VAL A 183 -14.41 -11.25 -18.07
N GLU A 184 -14.59 -10.78 -16.84
CA GLU A 184 -15.68 -9.88 -16.50
C GLU A 184 -15.30 -8.47 -16.95
N GLN A 185 -15.80 -8.03 -18.11
CA GLN A 185 -15.85 -6.60 -18.44
C GLN A 185 -16.81 -5.91 -17.46
N HIS A 186 -16.36 -5.67 -16.22
CA HIS A 186 -17.04 -5.12 -15.04
C HIS A 186 -18.52 -4.76 -15.24
N PRO A 187 -19.44 -5.75 -15.23
CA PRO A 187 -20.87 -5.50 -15.44
C PRO A 187 -21.50 -4.63 -14.35
N PHE A 188 -20.83 -4.48 -13.20
CA PHE A 188 -21.33 -3.73 -12.04
C PHE A 188 -21.01 -2.22 -12.08
N GLN A 189 -20.44 -1.70 -13.17
CA GLN A 189 -20.24 -0.26 -13.32
C GLN A 189 -21.56 0.53 -13.50
N THR A 190 -22.71 -0.15 -13.68
CA THR A 190 -23.95 0.48 -14.16
C THR A 190 -25.20 0.38 -13.27
N THR A 191 -25.17 -0.25 -12.09
CA THR A 191 -26.44 -0.65 -11.41
C THR A 191 -26.85 0.13 -10.16
N TRP A 192 -26.25 1.28 -9.82
CA TRP A 192 -26.91 2.17 -8.84
C TRP A 192 -28.17 2.86 -9.41
N SER A 193 -28.40 2.79 -10.72
CA SER A 193 -29.54 3.43 -11.40
C SER A 193 -30.68 2.50 -11.79
N SER A 194 -30.58 1.17 -11.62
CA SER A 194 -31.69 0.27 -11.91
C SER A 194 -32.68 0.27 -10.73
N THR A 195 -33.78 1.01 -10.89
CA THR A 195 -34.89 1.12 -9.92
C THR A 195 -35.86 -0.07 -9.94
N ASP A 196 -35.61 -1.08 -10.78
CA ASP A 196 -36.51 -2.23 -10.89
C ASP A 196 -36.25 -3.21 -9.73
N GLY A 197 -37.26 -3.34 -8.86
CA GLY A 197 -37.14 -3.84 -7.49
C GLY A 197 -36.88 -5.34 -7.32
N ASP A 198 -36.91 -6.14 -8.39
CA ASP A 198 -36.87 -7.61 -8.27
C ASP A 198 -35.45 -8.20 -8.22
N ASP A 199 -34.42 -7.48 -8.68
CA ASP A 199 -33.02 -7.99 -8.76
C ASP A 199 -32.05 -7.37 -7.73
N VAL A 200 -32.52 -6.46 -6.87
CA VAL A 200 -31.68 -5.65 -5.97
C VAL A 200 -30.80 -6.51 -5.04
N PHE A 201 -31.32 -7.64 -4.56
CA PHE A 201 -30.56 -8.53 -3.65
C PHE A 201 -29.43 -9.28 -4.37
N LEU A 202 -29.70 -9.80 -5.57
CA LEU A 202 -28.71 -10.52 -6.37
C LEU A 202 -27.60 -9.57 -6.81
N ASP A 203 -27.95 -8.39 -7.30
CA ASP A 203 -27.01 -7.35 -7.71
C ASP A 203 -26.12 -6.90 -6.55
N SER A 204 -26.70 -6.69 -5.37
CA SER A 204 -25.93 -6.32 -4.17
C SER A 204 -24.96 -7.42 -3.74
N THR A 205 -25.38 -8.68 -3.84
CA THR A 205 -24.54 -9.83 -3.46
C THR A 205 -23.36 -9.99 -4.42
N LEU A 206 -23.62 -9.91 -5.72
CA LEU A 206 -22.59 -10.00 -6.75
C LEU A 206 -21.60 -8.83 -6.64
N PHE A 207 -22.09 -7.62 -6.41
CA PHE A 207 -21.24 -6.45 -6.16
C PHE A 207 -20.30 -6.64 -4.97
N LEU A 208 -20.79 -7.21 -3.86
CA LEU A 208 -19.95 -7.49 -2.69
C LEU A 208 -18.91 -8.58 -2.96
N LEU A 209 -19.26 -9.60 -3.76
CA LEU A 209 -18.32 -10.65 -4.17
C LEU A 209 -17.23 -10.10 -5.08
N ASP A 210 -17.57 -9.27 -6.06
CA ASP A 210 -16.62 -8.60 -6.95
C ASP A 210 -15.68 -7.69 -6.15
N SER A 211 -16.24 -6.85 -5.27
CA SER A 211 -15.46 -5.99 -4.36
C SER A 211 -14.49 -6.80 -3.48
N LEU A 212 -14.92 -7.98 -3.02
CA LEU A 212 -14.08 -8.88 -2.22
C LEU A 212 -12.94 -9.48 -3.07
N LEU A 213 -13.20 -9.87 -4.31
CA LEU A 213 -12.18 -10.34 -5.24
C LEU A 213 -11.14 -9.25 -5.53
N HIS A 214 -11.58 -8.02 -5.78
CA HIS A 214 -10.69 -6.86 -5.93
C HIS A 214 -9.82 -6.61 -4.71
N LEU A 215 -10.39 -6.68 -3.50
CA LEU A 215 -9.65 -6.51 -2.25
C LEU A 215 -8.59 -7.60 -2.07
N TRP A 216 -8.95 -8.86 -2.31
CA TRP A 216 -8.01 -9.99 -2.23
C TRP A 216 -6.90 -9.88 -3.26
N TRP A 217 -7.24 -9.53 -4.49
CA TRP A 217 -6.27 -9.31 -5.55
C TRP A 217 -5.30 -8.19 -5.19
N LEU A 218 -5.80 -7.02 -4.75
CA LEU A 218 -4.96 -5.89 -4.34
C LEU A 218 -4.02 -6.29 -3.20
N PHE A 219 -4.56 -7.00 -2.20
CA PHE A 219 -3.77 -7.50 -1.07
C PHE A 219 -2.63 -8.41 -1.55
N ILE A 220 -2.93 -9.40 -2.40
CA ILE A 220 -1.94 -10.36 -2.89
C ILE A 220 -0.90 -9.67 -3.75
N PHE A 221 -1.32 -8.78 -4.66
CA PHE A 221 -0.44 -7.99 -5.51
C PHE A 221 0.54 -7.15 -4.68
N CYS A 222 0.03 -6.31 -3.77
CA CYS A 222 0.88 -5.49 -2.91
C CYS A 222 1.78 -6.34 -1.99
N SER A 223 1.26 -7.46 -1.46
CA SER A 223 2.03 -8.37 -0.64
C SER A 223 3.19 -9.01 -1.41
N PHE A 224 2.94 -9.45 -2.65
CA PHE A 224 3.97 -9.94 -3.55
C PHE A 224 5.05 -8.90 -3.83
N CYS A 225 4.67 -7.66 -4.19
CA CYS A 225 5.62 -6.59 -4.44
C CYS A 225 6.55 -6.33 -3.23
N MET A 226 5.99 -6.40 -2.01
CA MET A 226 6.78 -6.20 -0.79
C MET A 226 7.63 -7.41 -0.42
N ASP A 227 7.19 -8.64 -0.69
CA ASP A 227 8.00 -9.85 -0.47
C ASP A 227 9.30 -9.84 -1.27
N VAL A 228 9.29 -9.27 -2.48
CA VAL A 228 10.51 -9.04 -3.27
C VAL A 228 11.49 -8.15 -2.48
N GLY A 229 10.99 -7.07 -1.87
CA GLY A 229 11.79 -6.20 -1.00
C GLY A 229 12.34 -6.93 0.23
N VAL A 230 11.53 -7.77 0.88
CA VAL A 230 11.97 -8.60 2.02
C VAL A 230 13.06 -9.57 1.57
N ALA A 231 12.90 -10.23 0.43
CA ALA A 231 13.90 -11.15 -0.12
C ALA A 231 15.23 -10.43 -0.41
N LEU A 232 15.19 -9.21 -0.97
CA LEU A 232 16.39 -8.41 -1.24
C LEU A 232 17.15 -8.01 0.04
N VAL A 233 16.44 -7.71 1.13
CA VAL A 233 17.08 -7.46 2.45
C VAL A 233 17.64 -8.77 3.03
N ALA A 234 16.90 -9.87 2.87
CA ALA A 234 17.32 -11.19 3.38
C ALA A 234 18.56 -11.75 2.67
N VAL A 235 18.70 -11.52 1.36
CA VAL A 235 19.92 -11.86 0.59
C VAL A 235 21.15 -11.10 1.11
N GLN A 236 20.97 -9.92 1.68
CA GLN A 236 22.05 -9.16 2.32
C GLN A 236 22.37 -9.66 3.74
N GLY A 237 21.67 -10.70 4.22
CA GLY A 237 21.89 -11.34 5.51
C GLY A 237 21.06 -10.76 6.66
N PHE A 238 20.09 -9.87 6.39
CA PHE A 238 19.31 -9.18 7.42
C PHE A 238 17.82 -9.51 7.37
N ALA A 239 17.16 -9.54 8.52
CA ALA A 239 15.71 -9.67 8.59
C ALA A 239 15.05 -8.34 8.21
N ALA A 240 13.92 -8.41 7.49
CA ALA A 240 13.02 -7.30 7.24
C ALA A 240 11.70 -7.46 7.98
N GLU A 241 11.02 -6.36 8.25
CA GLU A 241 9.67 -6.37 8.79
C GLU A 241 8.72 -7.06 7.81
N GLU A 242 7.88 -7.97 8.31
CA GLU A 242 6.79 -8.56 7.52
C GLU A 242 5.85 -7.43 7.06
N PRO A 243 5.67 -7.18 5.75
CA PRO A 243 4.89 -6.03 5.28
C PRO A 243 3.39 -6.16 5.53
N TYR A 244 2.88 -7.39 5.45
CA TYR A 244 1.49 -7.72 5.70
C TYR A 244 1.35 -8.97 6.55
N SER A 245 0.69 -8.87 7.71
CA SER A 245 0.53 -9.98 8.65
C SER A 245 -0.91 -10.52 8.62
N ARG A 246 -1.26 -11.17 7.50
CA ARG A 246 -2.57 -11.81 7.25
C ARG A 246 -3.78 -10.93 7.61
N PRO A 247 -3.84 -9.67 7.13
CA PRO A 247 -4.87 -8.71 7.54
C PRO A 247 -6.29 -9.13 7.19
N LEU A 248 -6.49 -9.88 6.10
CA LEU A 248 -7.82 -10.32 5.64
C LEU A 248 -8.31 -11.63 6.27
N LEU A 249 -7.51 -12.26 7.14
CA LEU A 249 -7.84 -13.54 7.78
C LEU A 249 -7.78 -13.51 9.30
N MET A 250 -6.91 -12.66 9.86
CA MET A 250 -6.55 -12.71 11.28
C MET A 250 -6.87 -11.43 12.04
N SER A 251 -7.39 -10.39 11.38
CA SER A 251 -7.80 -9.17 12.07
C SER A 251 -9.07 -9.41 12.88
N ARG A 252 -9.02 -9.08 14.17
CA ARG A 252 -10.18 -9.13 15.06
C ARG A 252 -10.75 -7.74 15.37
N SER A 253 -10.11 -6.70 14.84
CA SER A 253 -10.55 -5.30 14.94
C SER A 253 -10.03 -4.46 13.75
N TYR A 254 -10.69 -3.35 13.44
CA TYR A 254 -10.18 -2.36 12.48
C TYR A 254 -8.84 -1.78 12.94
N LYS A 255 -8.71 -1.53 14.24
CA LYS A 255 -7.44 -1.07 14.84
C LYS A 255 -6.30 -2.07 14.61
N GLU A 256 -6.56 -3.36 14.74
CA GLU A 256 -5.56 -4.40 14.48
C GLU A 256 -5.23 -4.50 12.98
N CYS A 257 -6.26 -4.47 12.12
CA CYS A 257 -6.09 -4.51 10.67
C CYS A 257 -5.17 -3.37 10.19
N TRP A 258 -5.55 -2.12 10.44
CA TRP A 258 -4.81 -0.93 9.98
C TRP A 258 -3.56 -0.62 10.82
N GLY A 259 -3.53 -1.03 12.08
CA GLY A 259 -2.47 -0.69 13.01
C GLY A 259 -1.26 -1.63 12.95
N VAL A 260 -1.47 -2.93 12.73
CA VAL A 260 -0.39 -3.92 12.85
C VAL A 260 -0.38 -5.02 11.79
N ARG A 261 -1.38 -5.10 10.90
CA ARG A 261 -1.45 -6.19 9.90
C ARG A 261 -1.39 -5.72 8.46
N TRP A 262 -1.95 -4.56 8.14
CA TRP A 262 -2.02 -4.01 6.78
C TRP A 262 -0.91 -3.01 6.54
N ASN A 263 -0.10 -3.24 5.49
CA ASN A 263 0.92 -2.32 4.99
C ASN A 263 1.77 -1.67 6.11
N ARG A 264 2.42 -2.53 6.90
CA ARG A 264 3.21 -2.13 8.07
C ARG A 264 4.30 -1.09 7.77
N PRO A 265 4.99 -1.11 6.61
CA PRO A 265 5.93 -0.05 6.25
C PRO A 265 5.30 1.35 6.27
N TYR A 266 4.14 1.52 5.65
CA TYR A 266 3.42 2.80 5.64
C TYR A 266 2.87 3.14 7.03
N HIS A 267 2.41 2.14 7.80
CA HIS A 267 2.06 2.36 9.21
C HIS A 267 3.24 2.98 9.98
N GLN A 268 4.47 2.46 9.83
CA GLN A 268 5.65 3.02 10.49
C GLN A 268 5.95 4.45 10.02
N PHE A 269 5.79 4.74 8.74
CA PHE A 269 5.94 6.10 8.21
C PHE A 269 4.98 7.06 8.91
N PHE A 270 3.67 6.82 8.84
CA PHE A 270 2.68 7.71 9.47
C PHE A 270 2.84 7.78 10.98
N LYS A 271 3.23 6.68 11.62
CA LYS A 271 3.53 6.67 13.06
C LYS A 271 4.65 7.66 13.39
N ARG A 272 5.76 7.63 12.64
CA ARG A 272 6.95 8.45 12.89
C ARG A 272 6.82 9.89 12.40
N THR A 273 6.05 10.14 11.34
CA THR A 273 5.98 11.47 10.72
C THR A 273 4.72 12.26 11.07
N VAL A 274 3.65 11.59 11.52
CA VAL A 274 2.37 12.24 11.82
C VAL A 274 1.95 11.98 13.26
N TYR A 275 1.73 10.71 13.62
CA TYR A 275 1.14 10.35 14.91
C TYR A 275 2.03 10.76 16.09
N LEU A 276 3.31 10.36 16.10
CA LEU A 276 4.22 10.70 17.20
C LEU A 276 4.44 12.22 17.33
N PRO A 277 4.68 12.98 16.25
CA PRO A 277 4.70 14.45 16.31
C PRO A 277 3.42 15.06 16.88
N ALA A 278 2.25 14.63 16.43
CA ALA A 278 0.97 15.13 16.97
C ALA A 278 0.82 14.82 18.47
N ARG A 279 1.19 13.62 18.90
CA ARG A 279 1.19 13.24 20.32
C ARG A 279 2.13 14.09 21.16
N ARG A 280 3.31 14.44 20.64
CA ARG A 280 4.28 15.34 21.30
C ARG A 280 3.77 16.78 21.37
N ALA A 281 2.93 17.20 20.42
CA ALA A 281 2.29 18.50 20.42
C ALA A 281 1.07 18.60 21.37
N GLY A 282 0.73 17.52 22.08
CA GLY A 282 -0.33 17.50 23.10
C GLY A 282 -1.70 17.00 22.61
N TYR A 283 -1.86 16.69 21.33
CA TYR A 283 -3.11 16.11 20.81
C TYR A 283 -3.36 14.74 21.41
N ASP A 284 -4.63 14.41 21.71
CA ASP A 284 -5.01 13.11 22.27
C ASP A 284 -4.76 11.93 21.28
N LYS A 285 -4.97 10.68 21.73
CA LYS A 285 -4.70 9.49 20.90
C LYS A 285 -5.67 9.36 19.70
N VAL A 286 -6.91 9.78 19.88
CA VAL A 286 -7.96 9.71 18.86
C VAL A 286 -7.64 10.72 17.77
N LEU A 287 -7.42 11.98 18.13
CA LEU A 287 -7.15 13.05 17.18
C LEU A 287 -5.82 12.82 16.43
N ALA A 288 -4.77 12.36 17.13
CA ALA A 288 -3.51 11.99 16.47
C ALA A 288 -3.68 10.83 15.48
N SER A 289 -4.59 9.89 15.75
CA SER A 289 -4.92 8.80 14.82
C SER A 289 -5.68 9.34 13.60
N ILE A 290 -6.68 10.21 13.81
CA ILE A 290 -7.41 10.85 12.72
C ILE A 290 -6.48 11.65 11.80
N PHE A 291 -5.52 12.40 12.37
CA PHE A 291 -4.50 13.07 11.55
C PHE A 291 -3.68 12.09 10.71
N ALA A 292 -3.29 10.93 11.25
CA ALA A 292 -2.59 9.91 10.48
C ALA A 292 -3.45 9.38 9.32
N PHE A 293 -4.75 9.18 9.51
CA PHE A 293 -5.67 8.77 8.44
C PHE A 293 -5.88 9.87 7.39
N VAL A 294 -6.02 11.14 7.81
CA VAL A 294 -6.10 12.29 6.88
C VAL A 294 -4.85 12.33 6.00
N VAL A 295 -3.66 12.28 6.60
CA VAL A 295 -2.40 12.31 5.85
C VAL A 295 -2.27 11.07 4.95
N SER A 296 -2.69 9.88 5.42
CA SER A 296 -2.74 8.68 4.58
C SER A 296 -3.66 8.87 3.37
N GLY A 297 -4.84 9.45 3.56
CA GLY A 297 -5.76 9.80 2.49
C GLY A 297 -5.17 10.79 1.49
N MET A 298 -4.53 11.85 1.96
CA MET A 298 -3.86 12.84 1.10
C MET A 298 -2.71 12.24 0.28
N VAL A 299 -1.95 11.29 0.84
CA VAL A 299 -0.92 10.57 0.09
C VAL A 299 -1.53 9.74 -1.04
N HIS A 300 -2.69 9.12 -0.81
CA HIS A 300 -3.40 8.38 -1.85
C HIS A 300 -4.05 9.31 -2.88
N GLU A 301 -4.59 10.46 -2.49
CA GLU A 301 -5.03 11.50 -3.43
C GLU A 301 -3.89 11.90 -4.36
N TYR A 302 -2.72 12.18 -3.81
CA TYR A 302 -1.52 12.49 -4.59
C TYR A 302 -1.13 11.34 -5.53
N ASN A 303 -1.10 10.09 -5.03
CA ASN A 303 -0.80 8.93 -5.87
C ASN A 303 -1.81 8.79 -7.01
N PHE A 304 -3.11 8.91 -6.72
CA PHE A 304 -4.16 8.69 -7.70
C PHE A 304 -4.17 9.81 -8.73
N PHE A 305 -3.92 11.06 -8.32
CA PHE A 305 -3.68 12.16 -9.25
C PHE A 305 -2.55 11.83 -10.23
N VAL A 306 -1.49 11.21 -9.73
CA VAL A 306 -0.30 10.87 -10.52
C VAL A 306 -0.53 9.69 -11.47
N HIS A 307 -1.05 8.56 -10.97
CA HIS A 307 -1.12 7.31 -11.74
C HIS A 307 -2.51 6.95 -12.28
N ASN A 308 -3.57 7.61 -11.79
CA ASN A 308 -4.93 7.46 -12.31
C ASN A 308 -5.40 8.73 -13.04
N TYR A 309 -4.50 9.57 -13.59
CA TYR A 309 -4.86 10.90 -14.08
C TYR A 309 -6.09 10.92 -15.02
N SER A 310 -6.28 9.88 -15.85
CA SER A 310 -7.40 9.75 -16.80
C SER A 310 -8.74 9.43 -16.14
N ALA A 311 -8.73 8.92 -14.92
CA ALA A 311 -9.91 8.49 -14.16
C ALA A 311 -9.91 9.06 -12.72
N TYR A 312 -9.06 10.04 -12.45
CA TYR A 312 -8.87 10.58 -11.11
C TYR A 312 -10.09 11.39 -10.69
N MET A 313 -10.61 11.06 -9.50
CA MET A 313 -11.73 11.76 -8.88
C MET A 313 -11.25 12.36 -7.54
N PRO A 314 -11.08 13.68 -7.46
CA PRO A 314 -10.55 14.33 -6.25
C PRO A 314 -11.40 14.06 -5.02
N GLY A 315 -10.74 13.73 -3.91
CA GLY A 315 -11.35 13.57 -2.59
C GLY A 315 -11.88 12.17 -2.29
N GLN A 316 -12.00 11.27 -3.28
CA GLN A 316 -12.48 9.91 -3.05
C GLN A 316 -11.53 9.09 -2.16
N ALA A 317 -10.23 9.10 -2.48
CA ALA A 317 -9.26 8.36 -1.69
C ALA A 317 -9.18 8.91 -0.25
N LEU A 318 -9.21 10.25 -0.10
CA LEU A 318 -9.27 10.89 1.21
C LEU A 318 -10.52 10.45 2.00
N LEU A 319 -11.69 10.45 1.36
CA LEU A 319 -12.94 10.05 1.98
C LEU A 319 -12.90 8.59 2.45
N PHE A 320 -12.35 7.67 1.64
CA PHE A 320 -12.16 6.27 2.04
C PHE A 320 -11.36 6.15 3.34
N PHE A 321 -10.21 6.81 3.44
CA PHE A 321 -9.38 6.75 4.65
C PHE A 321 -10.02 7.46 5.84
N LEU A 322 -10.79 8.53 5.62
CA LEU A 322 -11.56 9.17 6.69
C LEU A 322 -12.62 8.23 7.25
N VAL A 323 -13.38 7.54 6.40
CA VAL A 323 -14.36 6.52 6.81
C VAL A 323 -13.67 5.41 7.60
N ALA A 324 -12.54 4.87 7.10
CA ALA A 324 -11.77 3.85 7.80
C ALA A 324 -11.28 4.33 9.19
N GLY A 325 -10.80 5.58 9.28
CA GLY A 325 -10.37 6.19 10.54
C GLY A 325 -11.52 6.37 11.53
N ILE A 326 -12.69 6.80 11.06
CA ILE A 326 -13.90 6.94 11.89
C ILE A 326 -14.35 5.56 12.39
N LEU A 327 -14.44 4.55 11.52
CA LEU A 327 -14.80 3.19 11.90
C LEU A 327 -13.88 2.63 12.98
N MET A 328 -12.56 2.87 12.86
CA MET A 328 -11.58 2.47 13.87
C MET A 328 -11.80 3.16 15.22
N VAL A 329 -12.19 4.45 15.24
CA VAL A 329 -12.49 5.17 16.49
C VAL A 329 -13.81 4.68 17.09
N LEU A 330 -14.85 4.55 16.27
CA LEU A 330 -16.17 4.08 16.70
C LEU A 330 -16.11 2.66 17.26
N GLU A 331 -15.29 1.79 16.69
CA GLU A 331 -15.03 0.44 17.22
C GLU A 331 -14.63 0.46 18.69
N GLY A 332 -13.74 1.36 19.09
CA GLY A 332 -13.32 1.50 20.49
C GLY A 332 -14.48 1.88 21.42
N SER A 333 -15.33 2.81 20.97
CA SER A 333 -16.51 3.26 21.71
C SER A 333 -17.56 2.15 21.81
N VAL A 334 -17.87 1.48 20.70
CA VAL A 334 -18.83 0.36 20.64
C VAL A 334 -18.34 -0.80 21.50
N HIS A 335 -17.05 -1.15 21.43
CA HIS A 335 -16.48 -2.19 22.27
C HIS A 335 -16.62 -1.85 23.76
N SER A 336 -16.37 -0.60 24.15
CA SER A 336 -16.52 -0.18 25.55
C SER A 336 -17.98 -0.21 26.03
N LEU A 337 -18.94 0.09 25.14
CA LEU A 337 -20.37 0.07 25.43
C LEU A 337 -20.93 -1.36 25.54
N LEU A 338 -20.58 -2.23 24.60
CA LEU A 338 -21.10 -3.60 24.53
C LEU A 338 -20.37 -4.56 25.47
N PHE A 339 -19.06 -4.37 25.68
CA PHE A 339 -18.18 -5.28 26.43
C PHE A 339 -17.50 -4.59 27.62
N GLY A 340 -18.16 -3.58 28.20
CA GLY A 340 -17.70 -2.89 29.40
C GLY A 340 -17.53 -3.83 30.61
N LYS A 341 -17.16 -3.25 31.77
CA LYS A 341 -16.64 -3.94 32.97
C LYS A 341 -17.42 -5.15 33.49
N ASN A 342 -18.67 -5.37 33.07
CA ASN A 342 -19.55 -6.43 33.58
C ASN A 342 -19.91 -7.52 32.54
N CYS A 343 -19.35 -7.49 31.32
CA CYS A 343 -19.74 -8.41 30.24
C CYS A 343 -18.72 -9.53 29.96
N ALA A 344 -18.12 -10.10 31.00
CA ALA A 344 -17.13 -11.19 30.88
C ALA A 344 -17.65 -12.38 30.04
N ARG A 345 -18.95 -12.69 30.12
CA ARG A 345 -19.59 -13.73 29.31
C ARG A 345 -19.59 -13.40 27.82
N ALA A 346 -19.91 -12.15 27.45
CA ALA A 346 -19.95 -11.74 26.05
C ALA A 346 -18.53 -11.70 25.45
N THR A 347 -17.55 -11.19 26.20
CA THR A 347 -16.13 -11.24 25.81
C THR A 347 -15.67 -12.69 25.61
N ALA A 348 -16.00 -13.60 26.52
CA ALA A 348 -15.64 -15.01 26.38
C ALA A 348 -16.26 -15.69 25.15
N VAL A 349 -17.47 -15.27 24.73
CA VAL A 349 -18.09 -15.76 23.49
C VAL A 349 -17.34 -15.22 22.27
N VAL A 350 -17.08 -13.90 22.22
CA VAL A 350 -16.36 -13.28 21.10
C VAL A 350 -14.96 -13.88 20.93
N GLU A 351 -14.24 -14.13 22.03
CA GLU A 351 -12.92 -14.77 22.01
C GLU A 351 -12.93 -16.20 21.44
N ARG A 352 -14.06 -16.90 21.49
CA ARG A 352 -14.20 -18.24 20.88
C ARG A 352 -14.51 -18.19 19.38
N ILE A 353 -14.95 -17.05 18.85
CA ILE A 353 -15.23 -16.92 17.42
C ILE A 353 -13.91 -16.94 16.65
N PRO A 354 -13.76 -17.78 15.61
CA PRO A 354 -12.56 -17.81 14.78
C PRO A 354 -12.26 -16.44 14.17
N SER A 355 -10.97 -16.05 14.14
CA SER A 355 -10.58 -14.72 13.65
C SER A 355 -11.01 -14.42 12.22
N PHE A 356 -11.06 -15.43 11.33
CA PHE A 356 -11.48 -15.21 9.95
C PHE A 356 -12.96 -14.84 9.84
N VAL A 357 -13.82 -15.33 10.74
CA VAL A 357 -15.25 -14.96 10.80
C VAL A 357 -15.40 -13.51 11.22
N ILE A 358 -14.69 -13.10 12.29
CA ILE A 358 -14.68 -11.70 12.73
C ILE A 358 -14.11 -10.80 11.62
N CYS A 359 -13.00 -11.19 11.02
CA CYS A 359 -12.36 -10.44 9.94
C CYS A 359 -13.31 -10.24 8.76
N PHE A 360 -14.05 -11.29 8.36
CA PHE A 360 -15.05 -11.19 7.30
C PHE A 360 -16.17 -10.22 7.67
N CYS A 361 -16.70 -10.30 8.90
CA CYS A 361 -17.69 -9.34 9.40
C CYS A 361 -17.18 -7.89 9.46
N LEU A 362 -15.88 -7.68 9.66
CA LEU A 362 -15.24 -6.36 9.61
C LEU A 362 -15.04 -5.86 8.17
N ILE A 363 -14.78 -6.76 7.22
CA ILE A 363 -14.54 -6.38 5.82
C ILE A 363 -15.84 -5.98 5.13
N LEU A 364 -16.93 -6.74 5.34
CA LEU A 364 -18.20 -6.54 4.61
C LEU A 364 -18.71 -5.09 4.61
N PRO A 365 -18.77 -4.35 5.74
CA PRO A 365 -19.25 -2.97 5.75
C PRO A 365 -18.32 -1.99 5.01
N VAL A 366 -17.05 -2.34 4.82
CA VAL A 366 -16.04 -1.48 4.18
C VAL A 366 -16.01 -1.69 2.67
N LEU A 367 -16.41 -2.87 2.17
CA LEU A 367 -16.32 -3.22 0.75
C LEU A 367 -16.95 -2.19 -0.20
N PRO A 368 -18.19 -1.68 0.03
CA PRO A 368 -18.76 -0.69 -0.87
C PRO A 368 -17.95 0.61 -0.94
N PHE A 369 -17.41 1.04 0.20
CA PHE A 369 -16.57 2.23 0.28
C PHE A 369 -15.21 2.01 -0.39
N TYR A 370 -14.61 0.83 -0.19
CA TYR A 370 -13.36 0.44 -0.84
C TYR A 370 -13.52 0.42 -2.36
N GLU A 371 -14.55 -0.27 -2.86
CA GLU A 371 -14.78 -0.40 -4.28
C GLU A 371 -15.01 0.97 -4.91
N HIS A 372 -15.97 1.75 -4.37
CA HIS A 372 -16.38 3.01 -4.97
C HIS A 372 -15.36 4.14 -4.80
N PHE A 373 -14.81 4.33 -3.59
CA PHE A 373 -13.97 5.49 -3.28
C PHE A 373 -12.46 5.23 -3.43
N PHE A 374 -12.03 3.97 -3.54
CA PHE A 374 -10.62 3.65 -3.67
C PHE A 374 -10.32 2.93 -4.99
N PHE A 375 -10.94 1.77 -5.21
CA PHE A 375 -10.51 0.85 -6.26
C PHE A 375 -11.06 1.18 -7.66
N TYR A 376 -12.25 1.77 -7.74
CA TYR A 376 -12.90 2.12 -9.01
C TYR A 376 -12.01 2.97 -9.94
N THR A 377 -11.33 3.97 -9.40
CA THR A 377 -10.43 4.83 -10.20
C THR A 377 -9.22 4.07 -10.74
N TRP A 378 -8.77 3.00 -10.04
CA TRP A 378 -7.67 2.13 -10.48
C TRP A 378 -8.10 1.26 -11.65
N LEU A 379 -9.30 0.68 -11.56
CA LEU A 379 -9.90 -0.10 -12.64
C LEU A 379 -10.03 0.73 -13.90
N LYS A 380 -10.62 1.93 -13.79
CA LYS A 380 -10.79 2.86 -14.92
C LYS A 380 -9.46 3.36 -15.51
N ALA A 381 -8.42 3.45 -14.69
CA ALA A 381 -7.08 3.82 -15.16
C ALA A 381 -6.32 2.67 -15.84
N GLY A 382 -6.90 1.46 -15.92
CA GLY A 382 -6.32 0.31 -16.62
C GLY A 382 -5.32 -0.49 -15.78
N MET A 383 -5.42 -0.42 -14.45
CA MET A 383 -4.49 -1.15 -13.56
C MET A 383 -4.47 -2.66 -13.84
N ILE A 384 -5.64 -3.31 -13.96
CA ILE A 384 -5.72 -4.77 -14.18
C ILE A 384 -5.03 -5.14 -15.50
N GLU A 385 -5.26 -4.36 -16.55
CA GLU A 385 -4.61 -4.55 -17.86
C GLU A 385 -3.08 -4.45 -17.74
N ASP A 386 -2.56 -3.39 -17.10
CA ASP A 386 -1.12 -3.21 -16.96
C ASP A 386 -0.46 -4.25 -16.04
N VAL A 387 -1.12 -4.65 -14.95
CA VAL A 387 -0.61 -5.71 -14.06
C VAL A 387 -0.66 -7.08 -14.74
N SER A 388 -1.69 -7.35 -15.56
CA SER A 388 -1.79 -8.61 -16.31
C SER A 388 -0.60 -8.83 -17.24
N ARG A 389 -0.03 -7.75 -17.79
CA ARG A 389 1.18 -7.83 -18.62
C ARG A 389 2.42 -8.26 -17.83
N MET A 390 2.41 -8.16 -16.50
CA MET A 390 3.52 -8.59 -15.64
C MET A 390 3.34 -10.00 -15.09
N LEU A 391 2.17 -10.60 -15.23
CA LEU A 391 1.84 -11.88 -14.60
C LEU A 391 1.42 -12.91 -15.66
N PRO A 392 1.76 -14.20 -15.47
CA PRO A 392 1.12 -15.24 -16.27
C PRO A 392 -0.38 -15.24 -15.97
N HIS A 393 -1.22 -15.16 -17.00
CA HIS A 393 -2.68 -15.15 -16.86
C HIS A 393 -3.35 -15.83 -18.05
N VAL A 394 -4.62 -16.19 -17.90
CA VAL A 394 -5.45 -16.76 -18.96
C VAL A 394 -6.25 -15.65 -19.61
N GLN A 395 -6.28 -15.64 -20.93
CA GLN A 395 -7.10 -14.75 -21.75
C GLN A 395 -7.95 -15.60 -22.70
N CYS A 396 -9.21 -15.25 -22.85
CA CYS A 396 -10.13 -15.92 -23.77
C CYS A 396 -10.50 -14.95 -24.90
N SER A 397 -10.51 -15.43 -26.15
CA SER A 397 -10.99 -14.60 -27.26
C SER A 397 -12.51 -14.44 -27.15
N SER A 398 -12.95 -13.19 -27.25
CA SER A 398 -14.35 -12.78 -27.28
C SER A 398 -15.07 -13.24 -28.54
#